data_AF-A0A2J6P1R8-F1
#
_entry.id   AF-A0A2J6P1R8-F1
#
_cell.length_a   1.000
_cell.length_b   1.000
_cell.length_c   1.000
_cell.angle_alpha   90.00
_cell.angle_beta   90.00
_cell.angle_gamma   90.00
#
_symmetry.space_group_name_H-M   'P 1'
#
loop_
_entity.id
_entity.type
_entity.pdbx_description
1 polymer ?
#
loop_
_entity_poly.entity_id
_entity_poly.type
_entity_poly.pdbx_seq_one_letter_code
_entity_poly.pdbx_strand_id
1 'polypeptide(L)'
;MTQCEYKAQRERDRQQSAKHYNAHTRYGKDSKFMEFYHSKEWRNKRKQVLLRDKYLCQSCLAKGIVNPVKKGQRFYVHHIIELKDDWDKRLDLDNLQTVCSQCHIESHRGQVRKR
;
A
#
# COMPACT_ATOMS: atom_id res chain seq x y z
N MET A 1 28.66 19.07 -22.72
CA MET A 1 28.50 18.91 -21.27
C MET A 1 29.57 17.99 -20.75
N THR A 2 30.30 18.41 -19.73
CA THR A 2 31.28 17.59 -19.02
C THR A 2 30.58 16.57 -18.14
N GLN A 3 31.30 15.51 -17.75
CA GLN A 3 30.74 14.46 -16.88
C GLN A 3 30.36 14.97 -15.49
N CYS A 4 30.96 16.08 -15.05
CA CYS A 4 30.60 16.76 -13.80
C CYS A 4 29.27 17.51 -13.95
N GLU A 5 29.08 18.23 -15.06
CA GLU A 5 27.84 18.95 -15.37
C GLU A 5 26.64 17.99 -15.49
N TYR A 6 26.84 16.83 -16.11
CA TYR A 6 25.80 15.80 -16.24
C TYR A 6 25.38 15.22 -14.88
N LYS A 7 26.34 14.93 -13.98
CA LYS A 7 26.03 14.46 -12.62
C LYS A 7 25.29 15.52 -11.82
N ALA A 8 25.74 16.78 -11.89
CA ALA A 8 25.08 17.89 -11.21
C ALA A 8 23.65 18.13 -11.71
N GLN A 9 23.41 17.99 -13.02
CA GLN A 9 22.07 18.08 -13.61
C GLN A 9 21.15 16.98 -13.05
N ARG A 10 21.60 15.72 -13.03
CA ARG A 10 20.82 14.61 -12.45
C ARG A 10 20.52 14.79 -10.97
N GLU A 11 21.47 15.32 -10.20
CA GLU A 11 21.28 15.61 -8.78
C GLU A 11 20.19 16.68 -8.59
N ARG A 12 20.22 17.75 -9.40
CA ARG A 12 19.19 18.80 -9.42
C ARG A 12 17.81 18.26 -9.80
N ASP A 13 17.72 17.45 -10.85
CA ASP A 13 16.46 16.84 -11.28
C ASP A 13 15.88 15.93 -10.21
N ARG A 14 16.74 15.13 -9.53
CA ARG A 14 16.34 14.30 -8.37
C ARG A 14 15.83 15.17 -7.22
N GLN A 15 16.53 16.26 -6.88
CA GLN A 15 16.10 17.17 -5.82
C GLN A 15 14.80 17.89 -6.16
N GLN A 16 14.62 18.32 -7.41
CA GLN A 16 13.41 19.00 -7.87
C GLN A 16 12.21 18.05 -7.90
N SER A 17 12.40 16.82 -8.38
CA SER A 17 11.39 15.76 -8.35
C SER A 17 11.01 15.38 -6.91
N ALA A 18 11.98 15.28 -6.00
CA ALA A 18 11.72 15.04 -4.57
C ALA A 18 10.96 16.21 -3.90
N LYS A 19 11.29 17.46 -4.22
CA LYS A 19 10.56 18.64 -3.74
C LYS A 19 9.11 18.66 -4.24
N HIS A 20 8.90 18.41 -5.53
CA HIS A 20 7.57 18.33 -6.14
C HIS A 20 6.72 17.21 -5.52
N TYR A 21 7.29 16.01 -5.34
CA TYR A 21 6.63 14.89 -4.66
C TYR A 21 6.25 15.21 -3.21
N ASN A 22 7.13 15.85 -2.45
CA ASN A 22 6.81 16.23 -1.06
C ASN A 22 5.70 17.30 -1.00
N ALA A 23 5.75 18.31 -1.87
CA ALA A 23 4.77 19.40 -1.88
C ALA A 23 3.35 18.92 -2.23
N HIS A 24 3.22 18.03 -3.23
CA HIS A 24 1.91 17.61 -3.74
C HIS A 24 1.36 16.32 -3.12
N THR A 25 2.21 15.41 -2.64
CA THR A 25 1.78 14.09 -2.13
C THR A 25 1.79 14.00 -0.61
N ARG A 26 2.70 14.73 0.07
CA ARG A 26 2.88 14.63 1.53
C ARG A 26 2.07 15.67 2.32
N TYR A 27 1.84 16.84 1.73
CA TYR A 27 1.12 17.96 2.34
C TYR A 27 -0.06 18.48 1.50
N GLY A 28 -0.28 17.94 0.29
CA GLY A 28 -1.39 18.31 -0.59
C GLY A 28 -2.41 17.19 -0.72
N LYS A 29 -3.71 17.56 -0.63
CA LYS A 29 -4.97 16.87 -1.04
C LYS A 29 -5.23 15.41 -0.61
N ASP A 30 -4.22 14.57 -0.43
CA ASP A 30 -4.28 13.19 0.07
C ASP A 30 -4.08 13.08 1.60
N SER A 31 -4.11 14.21 2.34
CA SER A 31 -3.92 14.20 3.81
C SER A 31 -4.96 13.31 4.50
N LYS A 32 -6.20 13.28 4.01
CA LYS A 32 -7.27 12.42 4.53
C LYS A 32 -6.90 10.93 4.53
N PHE A 33 -6.29 10.42 3.45
CA PHE A 33 -5.89 9.01 3.36
C PHE A 33 -4.67 8.72 4.25
N MET A 34 -3.69 9.62 4.25
CA MET A 34 -2.52 9.54 5.14
C MET A 34 -2.93 9.54 6.61
N GLU A 35 -3.77 10.49 7.03
CA GLU A 35 -4.32 10.60 8.37
C GLU A 35 -5.06 9.33 8.77
N PHE A 36 -5.84 8.75 7.87
CA PHE A 36 -6.47 7.44 8.09
C PHE A 36 -5.47 6.33 8.38
N TYR A 37 -4.40 6.21 7.56
CA TYR A 37 -3.38 5.20 7.80
C TYR A 37 -2.59 5.44 9.11
N HIS A 38 -2.55 6.66 9.62
CA HIS A 38 -1.98 7.00 10.93
C HIS A 38 -2.99 6.87 12.09
N SER A 39 -4.27 6.71 11.79
CA SER A 39 -5.35 6.76 12.77
C SER A 39 -5.33 5.54 13.72
N LYS A 40 -5.96 5.70 14.88
CA LYS A 40 -6.09 4.61 15.87
C LYS A 40 -7.06 3.53 15.37
N GLU A 41 -8.11 3.97 14.69
CA GLU A 41 -9.14 3.13 14.09
C GLU A 41 -8.52 2.16 13.08
N TRP A 42 -7.67 2.65 12.17
CA TRP A 42 -6.97 1.80 11.23
C TRP A 42 -6.03 0.81 11.92
N ARG A 43 -5.22 1.27 12.89
CA ARG A 43 -4.31 0.38 13.64
C ARG A 43 -5.07 -0.76 14.33
N ASN A 44 -6.19 -0.44 14.96
CA ASN A 44 -7.05 -1.42 15.63
C ASN A 44 -7.69 -2.38 14.63
N LYS A 45 -8.26 -1.86 13.54
CA LYS A 45 -8.90 -2.67 12.51
C LYS A 45 -7.90 -3.59 11.81
N ARG A 46 -6.71 -3.08 11.48
CA ARG A 46 -5.61 -3.86 10.92
C ARG A 46 -5.24 -5.04 11.84
N LYS A 47 -5.13 -4.81 13.14
CA LYS A 47 -4.87 -5.89 14.12
C LYS A 47 -6.01 -6.91 14.13
N GLN A 48 -7.26 -6.46 14.09
CA GLN A 48 -8.45 -7.32 14.04
C GLN A 48 -8.45 -8.22 12.79
N VAL A 49 -8.15 -7.66 11.61
CA VAL A 49 -8.07 -8.41 10.35
C VAL A 49 -6.96 -9.45 10.39
N LEU A 50 -5.76 -9.09 10.86
CA LEU A 50 -4.64 -10.03 10.98
C LEU A 50 -4.96 -11.20 11.92
N LEU A 51 -5.66 -10.94 13.03
CA LEU A 51 -6.11 -11.97 13.97
C LEU A 51 -7.19 -12.87 13.37
N ARG A 52 -8.21 -12.30 12.71
CA ARG A 52 -9.25 -13.05 11.99
C ARG A 52 -8.63 -14.01 10.97
N ASP A 53 -7.68 -13.50 10.20
CA ASP A 53 -7.01 -14.22 9.12
C ASP A 53 -5.94 -15.19 9.62
N LYS A 54 -5.77 -15.31 10.96
CA LYS A 54 -4.75 -16.13 11.62
C LYS A 54 -3.34 -15.87 11.09
N TYR A 55 -3.05 -14.64 10.70
CA TYR A 55 -1.78 -14.26 10.08
C TYR A 55 -1.45 -15.12 8.82
N LEU A 56 -2.46 -15.47 8.03
CA LEU A 56 -2.33 -16.18 6.76
C LEU A 56 -2.73 -15.28 5.59
N CYS A 57 -2.03 -15.43 4.44
CA CYS A 57 -2.43 -14.78 3.20
C CYS A 57 -3.74 -15.41 2.68
N GLN A 58 -4.82 -14.62 2.64
CA GLN A 58 -6.14 -15.10 2.20
C GLN A 58 -6.16 -15.45 0.71
N SER A 59 -5.45 -14.69 -0.13
CA SER A 59 -5.34 -14.99 -1.56
C SER A 59 -4.52 -16.25 -1.85
N CYS A 60 -3.51 -16.58 -1.03
CA CYS A 60 -2.81 -17.86 -1.14
C CYS A 60 -3.72 -19.01 -0.66
N LEU A 61 -4.43 -18.79 0.45
CA LEU A 61 -5.32 -19.80 1.03
C LEU A 61 -6.44 -20.18 0.06
N ALA A 62 -7.01 -19.21 -0.67
CA ALA A 62 -8.00 -19.46 -1.72
C ALA A 62 -7.47 -20.34 -2.87
N LYS A 63 -6.14 -20.37 -3.08
CA LYS A 63 -5.46 -21.23 -4.06
C LYS A 63 -5.02 -22.57 -3.47
N GLY A 64 -5.41 -22.88 -2.23
CA GLY A 64 -4.97 -24.08 -1.50
C GLY A 64 -3.54 -23.99 -0.93
N ILE A 65 -2.92 -22.81 -0.93
CA ILE A 65 -1.54 -22.61 -0.47
C ILE A 65 -1.54 -22.00 0.93
N VAL A 66 -1.01 -22.72 1.92
CA VAL A 66 -0.83 -22.20 3.27
C VAL A 66 0.46 -21.39 3.34
N ASN A 67 0.33 -20.06 3.37
CA ASN A 67 1.46 -19.14 3.49
C ASN A 67 1.37 -18.34 4.80
N PRO A 68 1.96 -18.84 5.90
CA PRO A 68 1.91 -18.16 7.20
C PRO A 68 2.86 -16.98 7.27
N VAL A 69 2.50 -15.96 8.06
CA VAL A 69 3.41 -14.86 8.39
C VAL A 69 4.61 -15.39 9.17
N LYS A 70 5.74 -15.58 8.49
CA LYS A 70 7.03 -15.93 9.10
C LYS A 70 7.79 -14.68 9.52
N LYS A 71 8.66 -14.81 10.51
CA LYS A 71 9.58 -13.74 10.95
C LYS A 71 10.39 -13.24 9.74
N GLY A 72 10.31 -11.94 9.46
CA GLY A 72 11.00 -11.29 8.32
C GLY A 72 10.17 -11.21 7.04
N GLN A 73 9.04 -11.90 6.92
CA GLN A 73 8.12 -11.73 5.80
C GLN A 73 7.16 -10.56 6.03
N ARG A 74 6.99 -9.72 5.00
CA ARG A 74 6.05 -8.59 5.04
C ARG A 74 4.68 -9.04 4.57
N PHE A 75 3.70 -8.87 5.45
CA PHE A 75 2.27 -9.01 5.14
C PHE A 75 1.58 -7.66 5.25
N TYR A 76 0.56 -7.50 4.41
CA TYR A 76 -0.21 -6.28 4.27
C TYR A 76 -1.68 -6.60 4.52
N VAL A 77 -2.40 -5.62 5.07
CA VAL A 77 -3.87 -5.65 5.03
C VAL A 77 -4.27 -4.79 3.84
N HIS A 78 -4.94 -5.42 2.89
CA HIS A 78 -5.33 -4.83 1.62
C HIS A 78 -6.83 -4.59 1.57
N HIS A 79 -7.22 -3.44 1.05
CA HIS A 79 -8.60 -3.09 0.75
C HIS A 79 -9.02 -3.75 -0.58
N ILE A 80 -10.11 -4.51 -0.58
CA ILE A 80 -10.65 -5.16 -1.80
C ILE A 80 -11.23 -4.09 -2.75
N ILE A 81 -12.01 -3.16 -2.19
CA ILE A 81 -12.43 -1.91 -2.81
C ILE A 81 -11.53 -0.83 -2.25
N GLU A 82 -10.75 -0.19 -3.13
CA GLU A 82 -9.76 0.83 -2.77
C GLU A 82 -10.41 2.01 -2.05
N LEU A 83 -9.69 2.64 -1.11
CA LEU A 83 -10.24 3.77 -0.34
C LEU A 83 -10.68 4.95 -1.21
N LYS A 84 -10.08 5.10 -2.39
CA LYS A 84 -10.42 6.15 -3.35
C LYS A 84 -11.77 5.93 -4.02
N ASP A 85 -12.19 4.66 -4.14
CA ASP A 85 -13.43 4.28 -4.80
C ASP A 85 -14.61 4.28 -3.82
N ASP A 86 -14.39 3.81 -2.58
CA ASP A 86 -15.42 3.78 -1.54
C ASP A 86 -14.83 4.04 -0.14
N TRP A 87 -14.97 5.27 0.34
CA TRP A 87 -14.45 5.69 1.65
C TRP A 87 -15.23 5.07 2.82
N ASP A 88 -16.50 4.74 2.64
CA ASP A 88 -17.34 4.24 3.73
C ASP A 88 -16.95 2.81 4.12
N LYS A 89 -16.39 2.05 3.17
CA LYS A 89 -15.84 0.71 3.39
C LYS A 89 -14.43 0.65 3.95
N ARG A 90 -13.80 1.78 4.28
CA ARG A 90 -12.38 1.83 4.73
C ARG A 90 -12.09 1.01 6.00
N LEU A 91 -13.10 0.79 6.86
CA LEU A 91 -13.01 0.01 8.12
C LEU A 91 -13.91 -1.24 8.11
N ASP A 92 -14.56 -1.52 6.99
CA ASP A 92 -15.37 -2.72 6.82
C ASP A 92 -14.46 -3.95 6.82
N LEU A 93 -14.78 -4.94 7.66
CA LEU A 93 -13.98 -6.15 7.76
C LEU A 93 -14.03 -6.98 6.49
N ASP A 94 -15.17 -7.00 5.81
CA ASP A 94 -15.35 -7.82 4.61
C ASP A 94 -14.65 -7.19 3.40
N ASN A 95 -14.36 -5.88 3.48
CA ASN A 95 -13.54 -5.17 2.49
C ASN A 95 -12.03 -5.29 2.75
N LEU A 96 -11.59 -6.00 3.79
CA LEU A 96 -10.19 -6.07 4.20
C LEU A 96 -9.69 -7.51 4.23
N GLN A 97 -8.49 -7.74 3.68
CA GLN A 97 -7.85 -9.06 3.70
C GLN A 97 -6.35 -8.99 3.95
N THR A 98 -5.83 -9.98 4.68
CA THR A 98 -4.40 -10.18 4.87
C THR A 98 -3.80 -10.82 3.63
N VAL A 99 -2.76 -10.20 3.06
CA VAL A 99 -2.07 -10.66 1.85
C VAL A 99 -0.56 -10.63 2.03
N CYS A 100 0.15 -11.56 1.39
CA CYS A 100 1.61 -11.51 1.31
C CYS A 100 2.06 -10.41 0.33
N SER A 101 3.34 -10.04 0.35
CA SER A 101 3.91 -9.05 -0.57
C SER A 101 3.64 -9.34 -2.05
N GLN A 102 3.73 -10.61 -2.45
CA GLN A 102 3.49 -11.00 -3.84
C GLN A 102 2.02 -10.81 -4.21
N CYS A 103 1.08 -11.34 -3.43
CA CYS A 103 -0.35 -11.18 -3.69
C CYS A 103 -0.78 -9.71 -3.63
N HIS A 104 -0.19 -8.92 -2.72
CA HIS A 104 -0.44 -7.47 -2.68
C HIS A 104 -0.07 -6.79 -4.01
N ILE A 105 1.10 -7.10 -4.57
CA ILE A 105 1.53 -6.56 -5.87
C ILE A 105 0.64 -7.06 -7.01
N GLU A 106 0.24 -8.33 -6.99
CA GLU A 106 -0.67 -8.91 -7.99
C GLU A 106 -2.03 -8.20 -8.00
N SER A 107 -2.60 -7.89 -6.83
CA SER A 107 -3.86 -7.14 -6.73
C SER A 107 -3.80 -5.77 -7.38
N HIS A 108 -2.70 -5.03 -7.19
CA HIS A 108 -2.50 -3.72 -7.83
C HIS A 108 -2.27 -3.82 -9.34
N ARG A 109 -1.61 -4.88 -9.81
CA ARG A 109 -1.38 -5.11 -11.24
C ARG A 109 -2.66 -5.46 -11.99
N GLY A 110 -3.59 -6.16 -11.35
CA GLY A 110 -4.89 -6.52 -11.94
C GLY A 110 -5.80 -5.32 -12.24
N GLN A 111 -5.56 -4.18 -11.60
CA GLN A 111 -6.33 -2.93 -11.81
C GLN A 111 -5.81 -2.08 -12.97
N VAL A 112 -4.66 -2.44 -13.59
CA VAL A 112 -4.21 -1.77 -14.81
C VAL A 112 -5.15 -2.19 -15.94
N ARG A 113 -6.12 -1.31 -16.24
CA ARG A 113 -7.04 -1.44 -17.38
C ARG A 113 -6.27 -1.95 -18.60
N LYS A 114 -6.59 -3.15 -19.06
CA LYS A 114 -6.19 -3.60 -20.40
C LYS A 114 -6.74 -2.54 -21.37
N ARG A 115 -5.83 -1.84 -22.04
CA ARG A 115 -6.13 -0.95 -23.16
C ARG A 115 -6.62 -1.77 -24.34
#